data_AF-A0A832H2K3-F1
#
_entry.id   AF-A0A832H2K3-F1
#
_cell.length_a   1.000
_cell.length_b   1.000
_cell.length_c   1.000
_cell.angle_alpha   90.00
_cell.angle_beta   90.00
_cell.angle_gamma   90.00
#
_symmetry.space_group_name_H-M   'P 1'
#
loop_
_entity.id
_entity.type
_entity.pdbx_description
1 polymer ?
#
loop_
_entity_poly.entity_id
_entity_poly.type
_entity_poly.pdbx_seq_one_letter_code
_entity_poly.pdbx_strand_id
1 'polypeptide(L)'
;MEGFDNHNHKDHNQTTGAIDPSLSSSNSTPATSASKGSLVQEAELEQSLNQALESDERETIPAASDDHNHAPVIVNGFDVHISLDKVASAKGLDASKVSRETSFRDNLGSKGDYLNPRGGTNVVIGSGDSDVIRGTGRGFNTITTGSGRDSIILGKETANRVFDFDPASDRFVLSGINPKNIVIAQGQNPGKGGLSQPLDSVNNALVIDKKTGHILAALPFVKSSDLNERHFVTNTKEANQSLNNLKQLGFNNQRGDGKLVGTKGHDRLIGGGGNDFLYVGDDSIRFNTAKGGGGTEFPFATDSPGTSELKTKLKNGVLSFNGSYSNFDGFPLFSQGENSIDPNAKILNGANPQALVDGFLKVPKDVEGNLLSGTHLHFSPAGDSRGNFADATVVRFFENTPTDAKSGTIRGEFELTPDEQAALLAGTMYVNIHTNIDGDKDGRAGFPTGENRLNLNRDVV
;
A
#
# COMPACT_ATOMS: atom_id res chain seq x y z
N MET A 1 2.66 77.10 7.91
CA MET A 1 2.10 77.27 6.56
C MET A 1 2.10 75.89 5.95
N GLU A 2 1.06 75.10 6.21
CA GLU A 2 -0.19 75.07 5.41
C GLU A 2 0.11 74.77 3.94
N GLY A 3 -0.30 73.58 3.53
CA GLY A 3 -0.17 73.08 2.16
C GLY A 3 -1.29 73.55 1.24
N PHE A 4 -1.16 73.15 -0.02
CA PHE A 4 -2.20 72.96 -1.05
C PHE A 4 -1.52 72.07 -2.12
N ASP A 5 -2.00 70.83 -2.31
CA ASP A 5 -2.84 70.35 -3.44
C ASP A 5 -2.13 70.48 -4.82
N ASN A 6 -2.22 69.56 -5.79
CA ASN A 6 -3.42 68.87 -6.26
C ASN A 6 -3.09 67.77 -7.31
N HIS A 7 -4.09 66.91 -7.54
CA HIS A 7 -4.17 65.73 -8.39
C HIS A 7 -4.09 65.93 -9.92
N ASN A 8 -3.62 64.90 -10.63
CA ASN A 8 -4.36 64.09 -11.64
C ASN A 8 -3.38 63.16 -12.39
N HIS A 9 -3.37 61.83 -12.22
CA HIS A 9 -4.25 60.76 -12.74
C HIS A 9 -4.22 60.48 -14.26
N LYS A 10 -3.87 59.20 -14.56
CA LYS A 10 -4.32 58.26 -15.62
C LYS A 10 -3.19 57.74 -16.52
N ASP A 11 -2.76 56.48 -16.36
CA ASP A 11 -3.34 55.20 -16.87
C ASP A 11 -2.35 54.70 -17.95
N HIS A 12 -1.97 53.44 -18.16
CA HIS A 12 -2.40 52.14 -17.63
C HIS A 12 -1.35 51.10 -18.10
N ASN A 13 -1.14 50.06 -17.27
CA ASN A 13 -0.98 48.63 -17.60
C ASN A 13 0.21 48.14 -18.46
N GLN A 14 0.90 47.03 -18.15
CA GLN A 14 0.51 45.81 -17.42
C GLN A 14 1.81 45.06 -17.02
N THR A 15 2.05 44.81 -15.72
CA THR A 15 1.89 43.52 -14.98
C THR A 15 2.97 42.46 -15.25
N THR A 16 3.53 41.68 -14.31
CA THR A 16 3.61 41.51 -12.83
C THR A 16 4.36 40.17 -12.68
N GLY A 17 5.13 39.80 -11.66
CA GLY A 17 5.33 40.23 -10.26
C GLY A 17 5.73 38.93 -9.53
N ALA A 18 6.99 38.73 -9.15
CA ALA A 18 7.73 39.31 -8.03
C ALA A 18 7.48 38.55 -6.71
N ILE A 19 8.57 37.93 -6.25
CA ILE A 19 8.84 37.18 -5.03
C ILE A 19 8.89 38.16 -3.85
N ASP A 20 8.30 37.82 -2.70
CA ASP A 20 8.46 38.58 -1.45
C ASP A 20 9.21 37.75 -0.38
N PRO A 21 10.40 38.19 0.09
CA PRO A 21 11.25 37.50 1.05
C PRO A 21 10.98 37.96 2.49
N SER A 22 10.44 37.08 3.32
CA SER A 22 10.47 37.25 4.78
C SER A 22 10.79 35.95 5.51
N LEU A 23 12.02 35.47 5.32
CA LEU A 23 12.65 34.43 6.14
C LEU A 23 14.09 34.84 6.45
N SER A 24 14.30 35.49 7.60
CA SER A 24 15.28 35.02 8.61
C SER A 24 15.57 36.04 9.72
N SER A 25 15.78 35.47 10.92
CA SER A 25 16.46 36.02 12.10
C SER A 25 15.67 36.92 13.06
N SER A 26 14.92 36.27 13.96
CA SER A 26 14.88 36.69 15.36
C SER A 26 14.69 35.46 16.25
N ASN A 27 15.67 35.23 17.13
CA ASN A 27 15.64 34.21 18.18
C ASN A 27 14.36 34.31 19.02
N SER A 28 13.46 33.35 18.87
CA SER A 28 12.55 32.92 19.92
C SER A 28 12.25 31.44 19.74
N THR A 29 12.53 30.68 20.79
CA THR A 29 12.14 29.28 20.95
C THR A 29 10.65 29.12 20.62
N PRO A 30 10.24 28.25 19.67
CA PRO A 30 8.82 28.02 19.44
C PRO A 30 8.32 27.08 20.53
N ALA A 31 7.75 27.65 21.59
CA ALA A 31 6.86 26.91 22.48
C ALA A 31 5.57 26.61 21.69
N THR A 32 5.44 25.36 21.26
CA THR A 32 4.21 24.77 20.71
C THR A 32 3.15 24.63 21.80
N SER A 33 2.58 25.75 22.26
CA SER A 33 1.40 25.68 23.13
C SER A 33 0.14 25.52 22.26
N ALA A 34 -0.23 24.28 21.93
CA ALA A 34 -1.61 23.99 21.60
C ALA A 34 -2.49 24.48 22.78
N SER A 35 -3.59 25.19 22.51
CA SER A 35 -4.43 25.67 23.60
C SER A 35 -4.96 24.45 24.36
N LYS A 36 -4.77 24.43 25.69
CA LYS A 36 -5.20 23.31 26.55
C LYS A 36 -6.68 22.92 26.31
N GLY A 37 -7.53 23.88 25.94
CA GLY A 37 -8.94 23.63 25.60
C GLY A 37 -9.17 22.76 24.36
N SER A 38 -8.34 22.88 23.32
CA SER A 38 -8.46 22.06 22.11
C SER A 38 -8.05 20.61 22.34
N LEU A 39 -7.04 20.38 23.20
CA LEU A 39 -6.57 19.05 23.56
C LEU A 39 -7.60 18.28 24.39
N VAL A 40 -8.24 18.97 25.35
CA VAL A 40 -9.30 18.40 26.19
C VAL A 40 -10.51 17.98 25.35
N GLN A 41 -10.94 18.80 24.39
CA GLN A 41 -12.06 18.46 23.49
C GLN A 41 -11.78 17.23 22.61
N GLU A 42 -10.56 17.11 22.10
CA GLU A 42 -10.14 15.94 21.31
C GLU A 42 -10.11 14.65 22.15
N ALA A 43 -9.70 14.73 23.42
CA ALA A 43 -9.69 13.59 24.33
C ALA A 43 -11.10 13.18 24.79
N GLU A 44 -11.97 14.14 25.11
CA GLU A 44 -13.38 13.89 25.44
C GLU A 44 -14.13 13.24 24.27
N LEU A 45 -13.89 13.72 23.04
CA LEU A 45 -14.47 13.13 21.85
C LEU A 45 -14.02 11.67 21.68
N GLU A 46 -12.73 11.40 21.82
CA GLU A 46 -12.16 10.06 21.69
C GLU A 46 -12.71 9.08 22.74
N GLN A 47 -12.76 9.50 24.01
CA GLN A 47 -13.39 8.72 25.08
C GLN A 47 -14.85 8.43 24.76
N SER A 48 -15.57 9.42 24.26
CA SER A 48 -16.97 9.24 23.93
C SER A 48 -17.20 8.33 22.73
N LEU A 49 -16.34 8.37 21.72
CA LEU A 49 -16.40 7.46 20.57
C LEU A 49 -16.11 6.02 21.01
N ASN A 50 -15.13 5.82 21.90
CA ASN A 50 -14.82 4.52 22.48
C ASN A 50 -15.96 3.97 23.35
N GLN A 51 -16.60 4.80 24.17
CA GLN A 51 -17.77 4.39 24.96
C GLN A 51 -18.97 3.96 24.09
N ALA A 52 -19.05 4.46 22.85
CA ALA A 52 -20.10 4.11 21.90
C ALA A 52 -19.92 2.69 21.31
N LEU A 53 -18.75 2.06 21.50
CA LEU A 53 -18.45 0.71 21.03
C LEU A 53 -19.06 -0.37 21.93
N GLU A 54 -19.25 -1.54 21.34
CA GLU A 54 -19.51 -2.79 22.06
C GLU A 54 -18.42 -3.06 23.11
N SER A 55 -18.83 -3.70 24.20
CA SER A 55 -17.96 -3.87 25.38
C SER A 55 -16.66 -4.64 25.11
N ASP A 56 -16.65 -5.54 24.13
CA ASP A 56 -15.50 -6.35 23.73
C ASP A 56 -14.52 -5.63 22.79
N GLU A 57 -14.92 -4.48 22.26
CA GLU A 57 -14.10 -3.63 21.38
C GLU A 57 -13.48 -2.44 22.10
N ARG A 58 -14.08 -2.04 23.23
CA ARG A 58 -13.62 -0.88 24.00
C ARG A 58 -12.14 -0.99 24.34
N GLU A 59 -11.43 0.09 24.08
CA GLU A 59 -10.03 0.25 24.42
C GLU A 59 -9.87 0.99 25.75
N THR A 60 -8.76 0.73 26.43
CA THR A 60 -8.40 1.51 27.61
C THR A 60 -7.74 2.81 27.15
N ILE A 61 -8.49 3.91 27.24
CA ILE A 61 -8.01 5.26 26.92
C ILE A 61 -7.57 5.92 28.23
N PRO A 62 -6.35 6.48 28.30
CA PRO A 62 -5.89 7.25 29.46
C PRO A 62 -6.86 8.38 29.84
N ALA A 63 -7.00 8.64 31.13
CA ALA A 63 -7.95 9.63 31.65
C ALA A 63 -7.52 11.10 31.42
N ALA A 64 -6.24 11.34 31.10
CA ALA A 64 -5.70 12.66 30.81
C ALA A 64 -5.11 12.69 29.40
N SER A 65 -5.31 13.80 28.67
CA SER A 65 -4.55 14.05 27.44
C SER A 65 -3.10 14.29 27.83
N ASP A 66 -2.23 13.34 27.57
CA ASP A 66 -0.79 13.53 27.67
C ASP A 66 -0.28 13.90 26.27
N ASP A 67 0.44 15.02 26.15
CA ASP A 67 1.11 15.39 24.90
C ASP A 67 2.33 14.50 24.62
N HIS A 68 2.65 13.57 25.51
CA HIS A 68 3.59 12.48 25.28
C HIS A 68 2.92 11.20 24.78
N ASN A 69 1.59 11.14 24.69
CA ASN A 69 0.89 9.98 24.12
C ASN A 69 0.84 10.12 22.59
N HIS A 70 1.98 9.79 21.97
CA HIS A 70 2.11 9.69 20.54
C HIS A 70 2.49 8.27 20.18
N ALA A 71 2.19 7.85 18.95
CA ALA A 71 2.70 6.58 18.45
C ALA A 71 4.24 6.56 18.62
N PRO A 72 4.85 5.40 18.89
CA PRO A 72 6.30 5.28 18.85
C PRO A 72 6.83 5.78 17.49
N VAL A 73 8.00 6.43 17.47
CA VAL A 73 8.57 6.95 16.21
C VAL A 73 8.84 5.82 15.21
N ILE A 74 9.27 4.65 15.71
CA ILE A 74 9.51 3.47 14.89
C ILE A 74 8.60 2.33 15.34
N VAL A 75 7.84 1.74 14.40
CA VAL A 75 7.00 0.57 14.63
C VAL A 75 7.22 -0.42 13.49
N ASN A 76 7.43 -1.70 13.83
CA ASN A 76 7.74 -2.76 12.85
C ASN A 76 8.90 -2.42 11.89
N GLY A 77 9.90 -1.68 12.37
CA GLY A 77 11.05 -1.23 11.57
C GLY A 77 10.77 -0.04 10.63
N PHE A 78 9.56 0.52 10.65
CA PHE A 78 9.20 1.71 9.87
C PHE A 78 9.21 2.95 10.73
N ASP A 79 9.74 4.06 10.21
CA ASP A 79 9.48 5.38 10.75
C ASP A 79 8.02 5.75 10.44
N VAL A 80 7.22 5.91 11.50
CA VAL A 80 5.80 6.27 11.38
C VAL A 80 5.58 7.76 11.60
N HIS A 81 6.64 8.56 11.78
CA HIS A 81 6.57 10.01 11.84
C HIS A 81 7.31 10.63 10.65
N ILE A 82 6.78 11.75 10.16
CA ILE A 82 7.43 12.51 9.11
C ILE A 82 7.21 14.01 9.30
N SER A 83 8.27 14.76 9.04
CA SER A 83 8.20 16.21 8.98
C SER A 83 7.69 16.65 7.60
N LEU A 84 6.83 17.67 7.58
CA LEU A 84 6.15 18.10 6.35
C LEU A 84 7.09 18.71 5.30
N ASP A 85 8.32 19.07 5.66
CA ASP A 85 9.37 19.50 4.72
C ASP A 85 10.02 18.33 3.96
N LYS A 86 9.80 17.08 4.40
CA LYS A 86 10.32 15.86 3.77
C LYS A 86 9.32 15.18 2.83
N VAL A 87 8.21 15.86 2.51
CA VAL A 87 7.16 15.33 1.63
C VAL A 87 6.89 16.29 0.49
N ALA A 88 6.42 15.76 -0.64
CA ALA A 88 6.01 16.53 -1.80
C ALA A 88 4.50 16.76 -1.79
N SER A 89 4.05 17.84 -2.46
CA SER A 89 2.63 18.08 -2.74
C SER A 89 1.72 18.07 -1.50
N ALA A 90 2.24 18.52 -0.35
CA ALA A 90 1.50 18.56 0.90
C ALA A 90 0.31 19.54 0.79
N LYS A 91 -0.90 19.05 1.10
CA LYS A 91 -2.14 19.85 1.14
C LYS A 91 -2.96 19.49 2.37
N GLY A 92 -3.46 20.50 3.07
CA GLY A 92 -4.41 20.30 4.18
C GLY A 92 -5.81 20.02 3.65
N LEU A 93 -6.63 19.30 4.43
CA LEU A 93 -8.05 19.16 4.13
C LEU A 93 -8.83 20.45 4.41
N ASP A 94 -9.78 20.77 3.55
CA ASP A 94 -10.85 21.71 3.89
C ASP A 94 -11.89 21.03 4.80
N ALA A 95 -11.74 21.23 6.11
CA ALA A 95 -12.61 20.64 7.11
C ALA A 95 -14.11 20.98 6.94
N SER A 96 -14.47 22.03 6.19
CA SER A 96 -15.87 22.37 5.91
C SER A 96 -16.52 21.44 4.88
N LYS A 97 -15.71 20.73 4.09
CA LYS A 97 -16.16 19.78 3.05
C LYS A 97 -16.14 18.32 3.52
N VAL A 98 -15.54 18.06 4.68
CA VAL A 98 -15.47 16.72 5.28
C VAL A 98 -16.80 16.44 5.98
N SER A 99 -17.53 15.42 5.51
CA SER A 99 -18.83 15.06 6.06
C SER A 99 -18.71 14.23 7.34
N ARG A 100 -19.85 13.90 7.95
CA ARG A 100 -19.93 13.04 9.13
C ARG A 100 -20.43 11.67 8.72
N GLU A 101 -19.81 10.63 9.24
CA GLU A 101 -20.32 9.26 9.14
C GLU A 101 -21.42 9.07 10.18
N THR A 102 -22.54 8.45 9.82
CA THR A 102 -23.70 8.25 10.70
C THR A 102 -24.08 6.79 10.88
N SER A 103 -23.63 5.89 10.01
CA SER A 103 -23.94 4.47 10.08
C SER A 103 -22.91 3.65 9.30
N PHE A 104 -21.94 3.03 9.98
CA PHE A 104 -21.08 2.04 9.34
C PHE A 104 -21.85 0.84 8.80
N ARG A 105 -22.96 0.46 9.47
CA ARG A 105 -23.81 -0.63 9.01
C ARG A 105 -24.39 -0.39 7.60
N ASP A 106 -24.71 0.85 7.27
CA ASP A 106 -25.27 1.17 5.94
C ASP A 106 -24.18 1.20 4.85
N ASN A 107 -22.91 1.21 5.26
CA ASN A 107 -21.75 1.15 4.38
C ASN A 107 -21.21 -0.27 4.22
N LEU A 108 -21.62 -1.22 5.05
CA LEU A 108 -21.31 -2.62 4.86
C LEU A 108 -22.04 -3.14 3.62
N GLY A 109 -21.30 -3.81 2.77
CA GLY A 109 -21.82 -4.50 1.61
C GLY A 109 -22.78 -5.63 2.00
N SER A 110 -23.41 -6.25 1.00
CA SER A 110 -24.31 -7.40 1.20
C SER A 110 -23.62 -8.65 1.76
N LYS A 111 -22.30 -8.67 1.72
CA LYS A 111 -21.40 -9.65 2.35
C LYS A 111 -20.19 -8.95 3.01
N GLY A 112 -20.31 -7.64 3.24
CA GLY A 112 -19.24 -6.85 3.81
C GLY A 112 -18.97 -7.22 5.27
N ASP A 113 -17.72 -7.07 5.67
CA ASP A 113 -17.20 -7.53 6.94
C ASP A 113 -16.82 -6.39 7.88
N TYR A 114 -16.86 -6.69 9.18
CA TYR A 114 -16.30 -5.81 10.19
C TYR A 114 -15.02 -6.41 10.78
N LEU A 115 -13.90 -5.74 10.54
CA LEU A 115 -12.56 -6.20 10.90
C LEU A 115 -11.93 -5.23 11.89
N ASN A 116 -11.65 -5.70 13.10
CA ASN A 116 -11.01 -4.91 14.13
C ASN A 116 -9.76 -5.64 14.65
N PRO A 117 -8.57 -5.38 14.09
CA PRO A 117 -7.34 -6.03 14.52
C PRO A 117 -6.89 -5.61 15.92
N ARG A 118 -7.42 -4.51 16.48
CA ARG A 118 -7.00 -3.93 17.76
C ARG A 118 -5.50 -3.62 17.79
N GLY A 119 -4.79 -3.98 18.85
CA GLY A 119 -3.39 -3.59 19.08
C GLY A 119 -2.39 -4.46 18.34
N GLY A 120 -1.11 -4.11 18.43
CA GLY A 120 -0.03 -4.91 17.85
C GLY A 120 0.39 -4.49 16.44
N THR A 121 1.10 -5.40 15.77
CA THR A 121 1.44 -5.30 14.35
C THR A 121 0.65 -6.35 13.58
N ASN A 122 -0.38 -5.92 12.86
CA ASN A 122 -1.40 -6.82 12.32
C ASN A 122 -1.40 -6.83 10.80
N VAL A 123 -1.94 -7.91 10.25
CA VAL A 123 -2.32 -8.00 8.84
C VAL A 123 -3.82 -8.22 8.74
N VAL A 124 -4.48 -7.40 7.93
CA VAL A 124 -5.92 -7.44 7.70
C VAL A 124 -6.18 -7.58 6.22
N ILE A 125 -6.92 -8.60 5.83
CA ILE A 125 -7.35 -8.85 4.45
C ILE A 125 -8.88 -8.92 4.46
N GLY A 126 -9.48 -7.94 3.81
CA GLY A 126 -10.92 -7.83 3.60
C GLY A 126 -11.44 -8.77 2.51
N SER A 127 -12.67 -8.52 2.10
CA SER A 127 -13.48 -9.36 1.25
C SER A 127 -13.61 -8.79 -0.16
N GLY A 128 -14.49 -9.41 -0.96
CA GLY A 128 -14.87 -8.89 -2.28
C GLY A 128 -16.08 -7.96 -2.22
N ASP A 129 -16.47 -7.45 -1.05
CA ASP A 129 -17.58 -6.50 -0.86
C ASP A 129 -17.16 -5.35 0.07
N SER A 130 -18.04 -4.38 0.29
CA SER A 130 -17.71 -3.16 1.05
C SER A 130 -17.52 -3.46 2.54
N ASP A 131 -16.31 -3.30 3.04
CA ASP A 131 -15.92 -3.63 4.41
C ASP A 131 -15.74 -2.39 5.30
N VAL A 132 -15.77 -2.63 6.61
CA VAL A 132 -15.39 -1.65 7.62
C VAL A 132 -14.20 -2.17 8.43
N ILE A 133 -13.06 -1.52 8.28
CA ILE A 133 -11.79 -1.92 8.89
C ILE A 133 -11.39 -0.90 9.95
N ARG A 134 -11.28 -1.34 11.21
CA ARG A 134 -10.93 -0.48 12.35
C ARG A 134 -9.42 -0.42 12.57
N GLY A 135 -8.75 0.50 11.89
CA GLY A 135 -7.31 0.76 12.04
C GLY A 135 -6.93 1.65 13.23
N THR A 136 -7.59 1.51 14.39
CA THR A 136 -7.42 2.44 15.54
C THR A 136 -6.67 1.87 16.75
N GLY A 137 -6.41 0.57 16.82
CA GLY A 137 -6.04 -0.09 18.07
C GLY A 137 -4.60 0.08 18.58
N ARG A 138 -3.89 1.10 18.09
CA ARG A 138 -2.43 1.36 18.26
C ARG A 138 -1.54 0.38 17.50
N GLY A 139 -0.32 0.82 17.20
CA GLY A 139 0.68 -0.01 16.53
C GLY A 139 0.65 0.16 15.01
N PHE A 140 0.71 -0.94 14.27
CA PHE A 140 0.89 -0.91 12.82
C PHE A 140 -0.01 -1.95 12.15
N ASN A 141 -0.69 -1.58 11.08
CA ASN A 141 -1.48 -2.52 10.30
C ASN A 141 -1.00 -2.54 8.85
N THR A 142 -0.83 -3.72 8.28
CA THR A 142 -0.85 -3.95 6.82
C THR A 142 -2.27 -4.33 6.43
N ILE A 143 -2.86 -3.62 5.49
CA ILE A 143 -4.26 -3.77 5.11
C ILE A 143 -4.37 -3.99 3.60
N THR A 144 -5.15 -4.99 3.22
CA THR A 144 -5.69 -5.18 1.87
C THR A 144 -7.20 -5.18 2.02
N THR A 145 -7.89 -4.21 1.43
CA THR A 145 -9.35 -4.09 1.62
C THR A 145 -10.11 -5.04 0.71
N GLY A 146 -9.58 -5.32 -0.48
CA GLY A 146 -10.25 -6.08 -1.51
C GLY A 146 -11.07 -5.18 -2.43
N SER A 147 -12.23 -5.66 -2.88
CA SER A 147 -13.09 -4.89 -3.78
C SER A 147 -14.33 -4.40 -3.05
N GLY A 148 -14.74 -3.17 -3.27
CA GLY A 148 -15.91 -2.64 -2.58
C GLY A 148 -15.81 -1.14 -2.45
N ARG A 149 -16.60 -0.57 -1.53
CA ARG A 149 -16.43 0.80 -1.05
C ARG A 149 -16.00 0.73 0.40
N ASP A 150 -14.71 0.53 0.61
CA ASP A 150 -14.21 0.17 1.92
C ASP A 150 -14.03 1.39 2.81
N SER A 151 -14.30 1.21 4.09
CA SER A 151 -14.21 2.26 5.11
C SER A 151 -13.11 1.91 6.11
N ILE A 152 -12.00 2.64 6.05
CA ILE A 152 -10.87 2.44 6.96
C ILE A 152 -10.91 3.51 8.06
N ILE A 153 -11.11 3.08 9.30
CA ILE A 153 -11.19 3.99 10.45
C ILE A 153 -9.78 4.29 10.96
N LEU A 154 -9.37 5.56 10.88
CA LEU A 154 -8.06 6.04 11.30
C LEU A 154 -8.12 6.62 12.71
N GLY A 155 -7.16 6.21 13.55
CA GLY A 155 -6.96 6.70 14.92
C GLY A 155 -5.62 7.42 15.08
N LYS A 156 -5.42 8.13 16.19
CA LYS A 156 -4.26 9.01 16.41
C LYS A 156 -2.92 8.27 16.54
N GLU A 157 -2.94 7.00 16.92
CA GLU A 157 -1.75 6.27 17.38
C GLU A 157 -1.39 5.05 16.51
N THR A 158 -2.16 4.78 15.45
CA THR A 158 -1.93 3.64 14.56
C THR A 158 -1.44 4.13 13.20
N ALA A 159 -0.44 3.48 12.65
CA ALA A 159 -0.07 3.64 11.24
C ALA A 159 -0.70 2.51 10.42
N ASN A 160 -1.38 2.85 9.34
CA ASN A 160 -2.05 1.88 8.46
C ASN A 160 -1.42 1.91 7.08
N ARG A 161 -0.80 0.81 6.66
CA ARG A 161 -0.31 0.65 5.30
C ARG A 161 -1.36 -0.10 4.49
N VAL A 162 -1.96 0.55 3.50
CA VAL A 162 -3.11 0.01 2.75
C VAL A 162 -2.69 -0.25 1.31
N PHE A 163 -2.57 -1.51 0.91
CA PHE A 163 -1.94 -1.89 -0.36
C PHE A 163 -2.76 -1.59 -1.61
N ASP A 164 -4.08 -1.65 -1.51
CA ASP A 164 -5.02 -1.64 -2.64
C ASP A 164 -6.07 -0.52 -2.54
N PHE A 165 -5.83 0.50 -1.72
CA PHE A 165 -6.76 1.62 -1.58
C PHE A 165 -7.16 2.19 -2.96
N ASP A 166 -8.44 2.13 -3.29
CA ASP A 166 -9.02 2.65 -4.53
C ASP A 166 -9.59 4.06 -4.32
N PRO A 167 -8.95 5.13 -4.82
CA PRO A 167 -9.48 6.49 -4.72
C PRO A 167 -10.82 6.70 -5.43
N ALA A 168 -11.30 5.77 -6.25
CA ALA A 168 -12.63 5.86 -6.85
C ALA A 168 -13.74 5.39 -5.90
N SER A 169 -13.42 4.53 -4.92
CA SER A 169 -14.41 3.77 -4.16
C SER A 169 -14.23 3.88 -2.64
N ASP A 170 -13.00 3.85 -2.17
CA ASP A 170 -12.66 3.75 -0.75
C ASP A 170 -12.57 5.11 -0.05
N ARG A 171 -12.63 5.05 1.28
CA ARG A 171 -12.57 6.25 2.12
C ARG A 171 -11.98 5.97 3.50
N PHE A 172 -11.52 7.06 4.12
CA PHE A 172 -11.07 7.11 5.50
C PHE A 172 -12.11 7.73 6.41
N VAL A 173 -12.22 7.16 7.61
CA VAL A 173 -13.07 7.68 8.68
C VAL A 173 -12.19 8.14 9.82
N LEU A 174 -12.18 9.45 10.08
CA LEU A 174 -11.36 10.08 11.11
C LEU A 174 -12.01 9.89 12.49
N SER A 175 -11.40 9.06 13.33
CA SER A 175 -11.91 8.75 14.67
C SER A 175 -11.14 9.51 15.74
N GLY A 176 -11.77 10.54 16.32
CA GLY A 176 -11.16 11.40 17.33
C GLY A 176 -10.10 12.38 16.78
N ILE A 177 -9.95 12.47 15.44
CA ILE A 177 -8.99 13.35 14.78
C ILE A 177 -9.71 14.53 14.14
N ASN A 178 -9.18 15.74 14.32
CA ASN A 178 -9.73 16.94 13.70
C ASN A 178 -9.32 17.00 12.22
N PRO A 179 -10.26 17.09 11.26
CA PRO A 179 -9.94 17.16 9.83
C PRO A 179 -8.99 18.31 9.47
N LYS A 180 -9.01 19.42 10.21
CA LYS A 180 -8.09 20.55 10.00
C LYS A 180 -6.62 20.18 10.21
N ASN A 181 -6.34 19.11 10.94
CA ASN A 181 -4.99 18.64 11.21
C ASN A 181 -4.52 17.64 10.15
N ILE A 182 -5.40 17.16 9.28
CA ILE A 182 -5.02 16.21 8.25
C ILE A 182 -4.33 16.90 7.09
N VAL A 183 -3.17 16.35 6.72
CA VAL A 183 -2.44 16.67 5.51
C VAL A 183 -2.38 15.43 4.63
N ILE A 184 -2.70 15.60 3.36
CA ILE A 184 -2.41 14.64 2.30
C ILE A 184 -1.09 15.06 1.67
N ALA A 185 -0.16 14.13 1.50
CA ALA A 185 1.12 14.40 0.84
C ALA A 185 1.59 13.22 -0.01
N GLN A 186 2.61 13.44 -0.85
CA GLN A 186 3.34 12.39 -1.55
C GLN A 186 4.68 12.17 -0.84
N GLY A 187 5.10 10.93 -0.66
CA GLY A 187 6.44 10.63 -0.18
C GLY A 187 7.54 11.16 -1.11
N GLN A 188 8.77 11.28 -0.59
CA GLN A 188 9.95 11.73 -1.34
C GLN A 188 11.12 10.76 -1.28
N ASN A 189 11.04 9.73 -0.43
CA ASN A 189 12.12 8.78 -0.27
C ASN A 189 12.23 7.89 -1.52
N PRO A 190 13.35 7.92 -2.25
CA PRO A 190 13.51 7.13 -3.47
C PRO A 190 13.71 5.63 -3.19
N GLY A 191 13.52 5.18 -1.94
CA GLY A 191 13.56 3.78 -1.56
C GLY A 191 12.71 2.93 -2.50
N LYS A 192 13.29 1.80 -2.91
CA LYS A 192 12.67 0.84 -3.85
C LYS A 192 11.29 0.40 -3.35
N GLY A 193 10.41 0.08 -4.30
CA GLY A 193 9.13 -0.55 -3.99
C GLY A 193 9.33 -1.89 -3.29
N GLY A 194 8.39 -2.34 -2.48
CA GLY A 194 8.51 -3.63 -1.78
C GLY A 194 7.79 -3.67 -0.45
N LEU A 195 7.69 -4.86 0.15
CA LEU A 195 7.11 -5.04 1.49
C LEU A 195 7.88 -4.30 2.57
N SER A 196 9.19 -4.08 2.42
CA SER A 196 10.00 -3.29 3.34
C SER A 196 10.19 -1.83 2.91
N GLN A 197 9.45 -1.35 1.90
CA GLN A 197 9.60 0.04 1.44
C GLN A 197 9.26 1.01 2.58
N PRO A 198 10.04 2.09 2.78
CA PRO A 198 9.71 3.14 3.73
C PRO A 198 8.29 3.68 3.49
N LEU A 199 7.60 4.06 4.56
CA LEU A 199 6.25 4.62 4.45
C LEU A 199 6.25 5.91 3.63
N ASP A 200 7.32 6.70 3.70
CA ASP A 200 7.52 7.94 2.95
C ASP A 200 8.12 7.75 1.56
N SER A 201 8.09 6.53 1.01
CA SER A 201 8.51 6.25 -0.37
C SER A 201 7.81 7.18 -1.36
N VAL A 202 8.52 7.58 -2.42
CA VAL A 202 7.97 8.32 -3.57
C VAL A 202 6.74 7.66 -4.19
N ASN A 203 6.58 6.35 -3.99
CA ASN A 203 5.46 5.59 -4.49
C ASN A 203 4.19 5.72 -3.64
N ASN A 204 4.27 6.29 -2.44
CA ASN A 204 3.17 6.30 -1.49
C ASN A 204 2.51 7.68 -1.39
N ALA A 205 1.18 7.71 -1.44
CA ALA A 205 0.43 8.81 -0.87
C ALA A 205 0.35 8.64 0.65
N LEU A 206 0.41 9.74 1.39
CA LEU A 206 0.42 9.78 2.84
C LEU A 206 -0.77 10.57 3.37
N VAL A 207 -1.37 10.07 4.45
CA VAL A 207 -2.33 10.80 5.29
C VAL A 207 -1.65 11.03 6.64
N ILE A 208 -1.40 12.30 6.97
CA ILE A 208 -0.56 12.71 8.09
C ILE A 208 -1.38 13.57 9.04
N ASP A 209 -1.27 13.32 10.35
CA ASP A 209 -1.66 14.31 11.36
C ASP A 209 -0.54 15.34 11.49
N LYS A 210 -0.75 16.55 10.96
CA LYS A 210 0.25 17.62 10.95
C LYS A 210 0.63 18.14 12.34
N LYS A 211 -0.17 17.84 13.36
CA LYS A 211 0.10 18.28 14.74
C LYS A 211 1.24 17.47 15.35
N THR A 212 1.28 16.18 15.06
CA THR A 212 2.27 15.23 15.62
C THR A 212 3.32 14.82 14.59
N GLY A 213 3.02 14.96 13.29
CA GLY A 213 3.80 14.38 12.20
C GLY A 213 3.53 12.90 12.00
N HIS A 214 2.60 12.30 12.75
CA HIS A 214 2.29 10.87 12.66
C HIS A 214 1.61 10.52 11.32
N ILE A 215 2.08 9.45 10.68
CA ILE A 215 1.52 8.89 9.45
C ILE A 215 0.36 7.98 9.84
N LEU A 216 -0.86 8.47 9.62
CA LEU A 216 -2.10 7.73 9.88
C LEU A 216 -2.32 6.64 8.85
N ALA A 217 -2.01 6.95 7.58
CA ALA A 217 -2.05 6.00 6.49
C ALA A 217 -0.94 6.24 5.46
N ALA A 218 -0.37 5.15 4.93
CA ALA A 218 0.51 5.14 3.78
C ALA A 218 -0.08 4.23 2.70
N LEU A 219 -0.21 4.76 1.49
CA LEU A 219 -0.95 4.13 0.39
C LEU A 219 0.00 3.86 -0.77
N PRO A 220 0.62 2.68 -0.82
CA PRO A 220 1.46 2.29 -1.93
C PRO A 220 0.76 2.47 -3.27
N PHE A 221 1.48 3.09 -4.19
CA PHE A 221 1.11 3.29 -5.58
C PHE A 221 -0.09 4.21 -5.84
N VAL A 222 -0.71 4.76 -4.81
CA VAL A 222 -1.70 5.84 -4.91
C VAL A 222 -0.98 7.19 -5.07
N LYS A 223 -1.52 8.08 -5.90
CA LYS A 223 -1.03 9.46 -6.00
C LYS A 223 -1.78 10.34 -5.01
N SER A 224 -1.05 11.22 -4.32
CA SER A 224 -1.63 12.19 -3.40
C SER A 224 -2.60 13.17 -4.08
N SER A 225 -2.46 13.37 -5.40
CA SER A 225 -3.38 14.15 -6.24
C SER A 225 -4.78 13.55 -6.33
N ASP A 226 -4.88 12.23 -6.23
CA ASP A 226 -6.13 11.49 -6.44
C ASP A 226 -7.02 11.53 -5.19
N LEU A 227 -6.42 11.85 -4.04
CA LEU A 227 -7.10 12.07 -2.78
C LEU A 227 -7.56 13.52 -2.63
N ASN A 228 -8.71 13.70 -2.00
CA ASN A 228 -9.35 14.98 -1.68
C ASN A 228 -10.40 14.75 -0.58
N GLU A 229 -11.11 15.79 -0.15
CA GLU A 229 -12.05 15.76 0.98
C GLU A 229 -13.16 14.72 0.86
N ARG A 230 -13.55 14.29 -0.36
CA ARG A 230 -14.59 13.26 -0.55
C ARG A 230 -14.21 11.90 0.03
N HIS A 231 -12.92 11.62 0.19
CA HIS A 231 -12.41 10.36 0.74
C HIS A 231 -12.30 10.41 2.26
N PHE A 232 -12.73 11.51 2.90
CA PHE A 232 -12.64 11.67 4.34
C PHE A 232 -14.01 11.95 4.91
N VAL A 233 -14.33 11.25 5.99
CA VAL A 233 -15.49 11.51 6.83
C VAL A 233 -15.06 11.53 8.29
N THR A 234 -15.82 12.19 9.14
CA THR A 234 -15.59 12.21 10.59
C THR A 234 -16.46 11.18 11.30
N ASN A 235 -15.87 10.41 12.21
CA ASN A 235 -16.59 9.41 12.98
C ASN A 235 -17.59 10.07 13.95
N THR A 236 -18.68 9.39 14.24
CA THR A 236 -19.70 9.81 15.21
C THR A 236 -20.04 8.68 16.17
N LYS A 237 -20.74 8.99 17.27
CA LYS A 237 -21.19 7.96 18.21
C LYS A 237 -22.23 7.07 17.57
N GLU A 238 -23.11 7.67 16.77
CA GLU A 238 -24.18 7.01 16.03
C GLU A 238 -23.61 6.00 15.03
N ALA A 239 -22.55 6.38 14.31
CA ALA A 239 -21.83 5.48 13.42
C ALA A 239 -21.26 4.27 14.18
N ASN A 240 -20.52 4.48 15.26
CA ASN A 240 -19.99 3.38 16.08
C ASN A 240 -21.13 2.47 16.61
N GLN A 241 -22.21 3.06 17.11
CA GLN A 241 -23.37 2.31 17.63
C GLN A 241 -24.12 1.52 16.55
N SER A 242 -24.01 1.91 15.27
CA SER A 242 -24.62 1.15 14.17
C SER A 242 -24.03 -0.26 14.02
N LEU A 243 -22.79 -0.48 14.48
CA LEU A 243 -22.11 -1.78 14.51
C LEU A 243 -22.44 -2.59 15.77
N ASN A 244 -23.29 -2.07 16.66
CA ASN A 244 -23.73 -2.84 17.82
C ASN A 244 -24.65 -3.97 17.36
N ASN A 245 -24.58 -5.10 18.06
CA ASN A 245 -25.39 -6.29 17.80
C ASN A 245 -25.21 -6.98 16.44
N LEU A 246 -24.07 -6.80 15.74
CA LEU A 246 -23.80 -7.52 14.47
C LEU A 246 -23.98 -9.04 14.59
N LYS A 247 -23.62 -9.62 15.74
CA LYS A 247 -23.83 -11.05 16.02
C LYS A 247 -25.31 -11.46 15.93
N GLN A 248 -26.21 -10.64 16.45
CA GLN A 248 -27.66 -10.86 16.40
C GLN A 248 -28.21 -10.67 14.98
N LEU A 249 -27.48 -9.93 14.13
CA LEU A 249 -27.78 -9.75 12.71
C LEU A 249 -27.19 -10.86 11.82
N GLY A 250 -26.60 -11.90 12.42
CA GLY A 250 -26.14 -13.09 11.70
C GLY A 250 -24.68 -13.04 11.26
N PHE A 251 -23.90 -12.04 11.70
CA PHE A 251 -22.46 -12.02 11.46
C PHE A 251 -21.80 -13.20 12.19
N ASN A 252 -20.96 -13.94 11.48
CA ASN A 252 -20.10 -14.94 12.08
C ASN A 252 -19.04 -14.23 12.93
N ASN A 253 -19.07 -14.47 14.23
CA ASN A 253 -18.30 -13.68 15.17
C ASN A 253 -17.11 -14.47 15.72
N GLN A 254 -15.90 -13.97 15.48
CA GLN A 254 -14.66 -14.57 15.98
C GLN A 254 -13.83 -13.54 16.74
N ARG A 255 -13.15 -14.02 17.77
CA ARG A 255 -12.27 -13.20 18.62
C ARG A 255 -11.10 -14.00 19.13
N GLY A 256 -9.92 -13.40 19.16
CA GLY A 256 -8.72 -14.00 19.75
C GLY A 256 -7.45 -13.28 19.31
N ASP A 257 -6.32 -13.74 19.81
CA ASP A 257 -5.01 -13.39 19.28
C ASP A 257 -4.60 -14.42 18.18
N GLY A 258 -3.74 -14.02 17.24
CA GLY A 258 -3.18 -14.85 16.19
C GLY A 258 -3.99 -14.84 14.89
N LYS A 259 -4.24 -16.03 14.31
CA LYS A 259 -4.92 -16.16 13.01
C LYS A 259 -6.44 -16.27 13.19
N LEU A 260 -7.19 -15.31 12.63
CA LEU A 260 -8.64 -15.31 12.56
C LEU A 260 -9.07 -15.42 11.09
N VAL A 261 -9.85 -16.45 10.77
CA VAL A 261 -10.28 -16.73 9.39
C VAL A 261 -11.79 -16.59 9.31
N GLY A 262 -12.26 -15.58 8.58
CA GLY A 262 -13.66 -15.38 8.25
C GLY A 262 -14.19 -16.40 7.24
N THR A 263 -15.42 -16.18 6.81
CA THR A 263 -16.14 -17.02 5.84
C THR A 263 -16.31 -16.27 4.53
N LYS A 264 -17.19 -16.76 3.64
CA LYS A 264 -17.65 -16.01 2.46
C LYS A 264 -18.94 -15.22 2.72
N GLY A 265 -19.47 -15.30 3.94
CA GLY A 265 -20.62 -14.52 4.40
C GLY A 265 -20.13 -13.29 5.16
N HIS A 266 -21.00 -12.72 5.99
CA HIS A 266 -20.60 -11.62 6.87
C HIS A 266 -19.90 -12.13 8.12
N ASP A 267 -18.77 -11.54 8.42
CA ASP A 267 -17.91 -11.85 9.54
C ASP A 267 -17.65 -10.59 10.39
N ARG A 268 -17.61 -10.82 11.69
CA ARG A 268 -17.10 -9.88 12.70
C ARG A 268 -15.85 -10.51 13.30
N LEU A 269 -14.68 -10.04 12.86
CA LEU A 269 -13.39 -10.54 13.35
C LEU A 269 -12.75 -9.49 14.25
N ILE A 270 -12.46 -9.88 15.50
CA ILE A 270 -11.83 -9.00 16.49
C ILE A 270 -10.53 -9.61 17.01
N GLY A 271 -9.42 -8.97 16.69
CA GLY A 271 -8.10 -9.29 17.22
C GLY A 271 -7.98 -9.07 18.73
N GLY A 272 -6.82 -9.40 19.27
CA GLY A 272 -6.49 -9.24 20.68
C GLY A 272 -5.57 -8.05 20.93
N GLY A 273 -4.50 -8.27 21.70
CA GLY A 273 -3.48 -7.24 21.96
C GLY A 273 -2.14 -7.54 21.29
N GLY A 274 -2.01 -8.76 20.74
CA GLY A 274 -0.82 -9.23 20.04
C GLY A 274 -0.84 -8.92 18.55
N ASN A 275 0.06 -9.58 17.81
CA ASN A 275 0.09 -9.49 16.36
C ASN A 275 -0.89 -10.49 15.78
N ASP A 276 -1.89 -9.99 15.06
CA ASP A 276 -2.99 -10.77 14.53
C ASP A 276 -2.99 -10.80 13.00
N PHE A 277 -3.48 -11.92 12.45
CA PHE A 277 -3.75 -12.07 11.03
C PHE A 277 -5.24 -12.31 10.84
N LEU A 278 -5.96 -11.28 10.39
CA LEU A 278 -7.38 -11.32 10.09
C LEU A 278 -7.53 -11.50 8.58
N TYR A 279 -8.19 -12.57 8.17
CA TYR A 279 -8.39 -12.91 6.77
C TYR A 279 -9.83 -13.31 6.52
N VAL A 280 -10.55 -12.64 5.63
CA VAL A 280 -11.90 -13.05 5.22
C VAL A 280 -11.87 -13.72 3.85
N GLY A 281 -12.75 -14.70 3.65
CA GLY A 281 -12.90 -15.42 2.39
C GLY A 281 -12.46 -16.89 2.46
N ASP A 282 -11.96 -17.40 1.34
CA ASP A 282 -11.52 -18.79 1.21
C ASP A 282 -10.01 -18.87 1.38
N ASP A 283 -9.50 -19.70 2.29
CA ASP A 283 -8.07 -19.99 2.38
C ASP A 283 -7.55 -20.70 1.11
N SER A 284 -8.42 -21.03 0.13
CA SER A 284 -8.08 -21.54 -1.20
C SER A 284 -8.54 -20.61 -2.32
N ILE A 285 -7.64 -19.78 -2.83
CA ILE A 285 -7.90 -18.90 -3.98
C ILE A 285 -7.27 -19.50 -5.24
N ARG A 286 -8.07 -19.60 -6.31
CA ARG A 286 -7.58 -19.92 -7.65
C ARG A 286 -7.64 -18.65 -8.48
N PHE A 287 -6.52 -18.32 -9.09
CA PHE A 287 -6.44 -17.22 -10.02
C PHE A 287 -6.77 -17.73 -11.41
N ASN A 288 -7.23 -16.82 -12.27
CA ASN A 288 -7.29 -17.12 -13.69
C ASN A 288 -5.87 -17.36 -14.22
N THR A 289 -5.80 -18.09 -15.33
CA THR A 289 -4.55 -18.34 -16.02
C THR A 289 -3.96 -17.00 -16.48
N ALA A 290 -2.83 -16.60 -15.88
CA ALA A 290 -2.08 -15.43 -16.31
C ALA A 290 -1.37 -15.74 -17.63
N LYS A 291 -1.40 -14.80 -18.58
CA LYS A 291 -0.75 -14.95 -19.88
C LYS A 291 0.09 -13.72 -20.22
N GLY A 292 1.26 -13.96 -20.81
CA GLY A 292 2.09 -12.94 -21.44
C GLY A 292 2.28 -13.22 -22.94
N GLY A 293 2.35 -12.16 -23.72
CA GLY A 293 2.74 -12.18 -25.13
C GLY A 293 3.45 -10.87 -25.44
N GLY A 294 4.69 -10.95 -25.93
CA GLY A 294 5.63 -9.82 -26.00
C GLY A 294 5.25 -8.71 -27.00
N GLY A 295 4.20 -7.98 -26.67
CA GLY A 295 3.68 -6.82 -27.40
C GLY A 295 2.60 -6.05 -26.65
N THR A 296 2.04 -6.60 -25.57
CA THR A 296 1.02 -5.96 -24.72
C THR A 296 1.40 -5.90 -23.24
N GLU A 297 2.66 -6.17 -22.92
CA GLU A 297 3.15 -6.36 -21.55
C GLU A 297 3.43 -5.03 -20.84
N PHE A 298 3.18 -5.04 -19.54
CA PHE A 298 3.29 -3.88 -18.65
C PHE A 298 4.74 -3.70 -18.16
N PRO A 299 5.31 -2.48 -18.02
CA PRO A 299 4.82 -1.16 -18.42
C PRO A 299 5.40 -0.69 -19.78
N PHE A 300 6.20 -1.51 -20.46
CA PHE A 300 6.81 -1.17 -21.74
C PHE A 300 6.49 -2.25 -22.77
N ALA A 301 6.16 -1.82 -23.99
CA ALA A 301 6.06 -2.74 -25.11
C ALA A 301 7.41 -3.45 -25.31
N THR A 302 7.39 -4.77 -25.26
CA THR A 302 8.50 -5.62 -25.69
C THR A 302 8.26 -6.04 -27.15
N ASP A 303 9.32 -6.43 -27.85
CA ASP A 303 9.28 -6.96 -29.22
C ASP A 303 9.52 -8.48 -29.27
N SER A 304 9.55 -9.13 -28.09
CA SER A 304 9.68 -10.57 -27.95
C SER A 304 8.49 -11.30 -28.60
N PRO A 305 8.73 -12.28 -29.50
CA PRO A 305 7.68 -13.17 -29.96
C PRO A 305 7.24 -14.18 -28.88
N GLY A 306 7.90 -14.17 -27.72
CA GLY A 306 7.68 -15.11 -26.63
C GLY A 306 6.30 -15.01 -26.01
N THR A 307 5.75 -16.16 -25.64
CA THR A 307 4.49 -16.26 -24.91
C THR A 307 4.67 -17.08 -23.64
N SER A 308 3.89 -16.75 -22.63
CA SER A 308 3.94 -17.39 -21.33
C SER A 308 2.53 -17.65 -20.80
N GLU A 309 2.38 -18.71 -20.02
CA GLU A 309 1.16 -19.05 -19.32
C GLU A 309 1.50 -19.53 -17.91
N LEU A 310 0.82 -19.02 -16.89
CA LEU A 310 0.95 -19.46 -15.50
C LEU A 310 -0.42 -19.72 -14.88
N LYS A 311 -0.57 -20.90 -14.27
CA LYS A 311 -1.69 -21.22 -13.39
C LYS A 311 -1.24 -21.04 -11.96
N THR A 312 -1.98 -20.21 -11.23
CA THR A 312 -1.63 -19.81 -9.88
C THR A 312 -2.72 -20.21 -8.90
N LYS A 313 -2.32 -20.66 -7.72
CA LYS A 313 -3.23 -21.01 -6.64
C LYS A 313 -2.61 -20.71 -5.29
N LEU A 314 -3.33 -19.96 -4.47
CA LEU A 314 -3.03 -19.80 -3.05
C LEU A 314 -3.85 -20.82 -2.26
N LYS A 315 -3.21 -21.61 -1.40
CA LYS A 315 -3.91 -22.48 -0.46
C LYS A 315 -3.19 -22.52 0.89
N ASN A 316 -3.89 -22.18 1.96
CA ASN A 316 -3.36 -22.22 3.33
C ASN A 316 -2.03 -21.45 3.47
N GLY A 317 -1.93 -20.27 2.84
CA GLY A 317 -0.70 -19.46 2.81
C GLY A 317 0.38 -19.94 1.85
N VAL A 318 0.20 -21.08 1.18
CA VAL A 318 1.13 -21.60 0.17
C VAL A 318 0.69 -21.15 -1.22
N LEU A 319 1.52 -20.33 -1.88
CA LEU A 319 1.33 -19.91 -3.25
C LEU A 319 2.03 -20.88 -4.20
N SER A 320 1.25 -21.50 -5.09
CA SER A 320 1.72 -22.52 -6.03
C SER A 320 1.52 -22.07 -7.47
N PHE A 321 2.51 -22.37 -8.30
CA PHE A 321 2.56 -22.01 -9.71
C PHE A 321 2.90 -23.21 -10.58
N ASN A 322 2.23 -23.30 -11.72
CA ASN A 322 2.61 -24.23 -12.78
C ASN A 322 2.29 -23.60 -14.13
N GLY A 323 3.25 -23.60 -15.04
CA GLY A 323 3.04 -23.10 -16.38
C GLY A 323 4.21 -23.31 -17.31
N SER A 324 4.25 -22.51 -18.37
CA SER A 324 5.22 -22.64 -19.45
C SER A 324 5.53 -21.32 -20.12
N TYR A 325 6.69 -21.26 -20.76
CA TYR A 325 7.07 -20.20 -21.69
C TYR A 325 7.50 -20.83 -23.02
N SER A 326 7.29 -20.11 -24.12
CA SER A 326 7.56 -20.61 -25.47
C SER A 326 8.03 -19.50 -26.41
N ASN A 327 8.92 -19.83 -27.33
CA ASN A 327 9.36 -18.97 -28.45
C ASN A 327 9.97 -17.61 -28.04
N PHE A 328 10.70 -17.55 -26.93
CA PHE A 328 11.41 -16.32 -26.54
C PHE A 328 12.60 -16.04 -27.46
N ASP A 329 13.04 -14.79 -27.53
CA ASP A 329 14.20 -14.41 -28.34
C ASP A 329 15.54 -14.88 -27.73
N GLY A 330 15.58 -15.30 -26.46
CA GLY A 330 16.76 -15.87 -25.82
C GLY A 330 16.46 -16.92 -24.76
N PHE A 331 17.52 -17.43 -24.12
CA PHE A 331 17.41 -18.29 -22.94
C PHE A 331 17.26 -17.42 -21.69
N PRO A 332 16.60 -17.90 -20.63
CA PRO A 332 16.58 -17.22 -19.34
C PRO A 332 17.98 -16.81 -18.87
N LEU A 333 18.11 -15.62 -18.26
CA LEU A 333 19.39 -15.02 -17.82
C LEU A 333 20.28 -15.97 -16.99
N PHE A 334 19.67 -16.95 -16.32
CA PHE A 334 20.34 -18.01 -15.59
C PHE A 334 19.87 -19.36 -16.12
N SER A 335 20.82 -20.23 -16.47
CA SER A 335 20.53 -21.66 -16.51
C SER A 335 20.30 -22.15 -15.07
N GLN A 336 19.48 -23.20 -14.89
CA GLN A 336 19.08 -23.64 -13.56
C GLN A 336 20.29 -23.90 -12.63
N GLY A 337 20.34 -23.18 -11.52
CA GLY A 337 21.17 -23.56 -10.37
C GLY A 337 22.56 -22.95 -10.25
N GLU A 338 22.87 -21.88 -11.00
CA GLU A 338 24.16 -21.21 -10.89
C GLU A 338 24.20 -20.12 -9.80
N ASN A 339 25.35 -20.03 -9.12
CA ASN A 339 25.66 -18.96 -8.15
C ASN A 339 26.26 -17.71 -8.83
N SER A 340 26.34 -17.70 -10.16
CA SER A 340 26.94 -16.67 -10.99
C SER A 340 26.17 -16.50 -12.30
N ILE A 341 26.32 -15.35 -12.94
CA ILE A 341 25.71 -15.05 -14.24
C ILE A 341 26.46 -15.80 -15.35
N ASP A 342 25.74 -16.28 -16.37
CA ASP A 342 26.37 -16.81 -17.58
C ASP A 342 27.27 -15.73 -18.21
N PRO A 343 28.56 -16.02 -18.49
CA PRO A 343 29.49 -15.04 -19.05
C PRO A 343 29.05 -14.49 -20.43
N ASN A 344 28.11 -15.15 -21.11
CA ASN A 344 27.55 -14.72 -22.38
C ASN A 344 26.25 -13.90 -22.24
N ALA A 345 25.76 -13.65 -21.02
CA ALA A 345 24.59 -12.81 -20.79
C ALA A 345 24.82 -11.40 -21.32
N LYS A 346 23.88 -10.88 -22.11
CA LYS A 346 23.93 -9.55 -22.70
C LYS A 346 22.81 -8.67 -22.16
N ILE A 347 23.13 -7.42 -21.86
CA ILE A 347 22.15 -6.34 -21.69
C ILE A 347 22.30 -5.40 -22.90
N LEU A 348 21.23 -5.15 -23.65
CA LEU A 348 21.30 -4.45 -24.92
C LEU A 348 21.66 -2.97 -24.78
N ASN A 349 21.39 -2.36 -23.62
CA ASN A 349 21.82 -1.00 -23.32
C ASN A 349 23.31 -0.89 -22.91
N GLY A 350 24.05 -2.01 -22.90
CA GLY A 350 25.48 -2.06 -22.54
C GLY A 350 25.77 -2.04 -21.04
N ALA A 351 24.75 -2.11 -20.18
CA ALA A 351 24.94 -2.20 -18.73
C ALA A 351 25.65 -3.51 -18.33
N ASN A 352 26.36 -3.47 -17.20
CA ASN A 352 27.04 -4.64 -16.66
C ASN A 352 26.00 -5.64 -16.08
N PRO A 353 25.90 -6.88 -16.60
CA PRO A 353 25.01 -7.90 -16.04
C PRO A 353 25.19 -8.14 -14.54
N GLN A 354 26.42 -8.07 -14.03
CA GLN A 354 26.71 -8.26 -12.61
C GLN A 354 26.11 -7.15 -11.74
N ALA A 355 26.14 -5.91 -12.21
CA ALA A 355 25.52 -4.78 -11.50
C ALA A 355 23.98 -4.92 -11.45
N LEU A 356 23.37 -5.54 -12.47
CA LEU A 356 21.94 -5.86 -12.45
C LEU A 356 21.63 -6.95 -11.41
N VAL A 357 22.46 -7.97 -11.28
CA VAL A 357 22.22 -9.00 -10.24
C VAL A 357 22.38 -8.44 -8.85
N ASP A 358 23.49 -7.79 -8.57
CA ASP A 358 23.79 -7.26 -7.25
C ASP A 358 22.85 -6.12 -6.86
N GLY A 359 22.37 -5.35 -7.85
CA GLY A 359 21.51 -4.19 -7.66
C GLY A 359 20.02 -4.46 -7.79
N PHE A 360 19.58 -5.52 -8.48
CA PHE A 360 18.17 -5.69 -8.88
C PHE A 360 17.62 -7.09 -8.66
N LEU A 361 18.37 -8.13 -9.03
CA LEU A 361 17.84 -9.51 -9.06
C LEU A 361 18.10 -10.32 -7.79
N LYS A 362 19.05 -9.91 -6.96
CA LYS A 362 19.36 -10.61 -5.72
C LYS A 362 18.31 -10.27 -4.66
N VAL A 363 17.46 -11.24 -4.31
CA VAL A 363 16.73 -11.17 -3.04
C VAL A 363 17.74 -11.27 -1.89
N PRO A 364 17.61 -10.44 -0.84
CA PRO A 364 18.42 -10.57 0.36
C PRO A 364 18.34 -11.98 0.99
N LYS A 365 17.21 -12.67 0.80
CA LYS A 365 16.98 -14.06 1.19
C LYS A 365 15.75 -14.63 0.44
N ASP A 366 15.95 -15.62 -0.43
CA ASP A 366 14.87 -16.54 -0.83
C ASP A 366 14.69 -17.53 0.33
N VAL A 367 13.55 -17.49 1.02
CA VAL A 367 13.37 -18.23 2.30
C VAL A 367 13.21 -19.73 2.07
N GLU A 368 12.79 -20.12 0.86
CA GLU A 368 12.66 -21.49 0.37
C GLU A 368 13.98 -22.03 -0.19
N GLY A 369 14.99 -21.17 -0.36
CA GLY A 369 16.33 -21.55 -0.81
C GLY A 369 16.41 -21.83 -2.31
N ASN A 370 15.46 -21.30 -3.10
CA ASN A 370 15.52 -21.45 -4.55
C ASN A 370 16.76 -20.77 -5.11
N LEU A 371 17.31 -21.38 -6.16
CA LEU A 371 18.48 -20.85 -6.85
C LEU A 371 18.07 -19.64 -7.69
N LEU A 372 18.98 -18.67 -7.80
CA LEU A 372 18.82 -17.47 -8.61
C LEU A 372 18.36 -17.87 -10.02
N SER A 373 17.26 -17.27 -10.49
CA SER A 373 16.70 -17.63 -11.80
C SER A 373 16.18 -16.42 -12.56
N GLY A 374 16.12 -16.56 -13.89
CA GLY A 374 15.65 -15.50 -14.79
C GLY A 374 14.14 -15.26 -14.65
N THR A 375 13.45 -16.10 -13.90
CA THR A 375 12.02 -16.01 -13.64
C THR A 375 11.79 -15.78 -12.16
N HIS A 376 11.13 -14.70 -11.81
CA HIS A 376 10.97 -14.34 -10.40
C HIS A 376 9.68 -13.55 -10.14
N LEU A 377 9.24 -13.64 -8.88
CA LEU A 377 8.07 -12.93 -8.36
C LEU A 377 8.52 -11.54 -7.93
N HIS A 378 7.75 -10.53 -8.28
CA HIS A 378 8.01 -9.12 -7.99
C HIS A 378 6.92 -8.51 -7.13
N PHE A 379 7.28 -7.46 -6.39
CA PHE A 379 6.34 -6.53 -5.76
C PHE A 379 6.25 -5.21 -6.56
N SER A 380 5.13 -5.01 -7.26
CA SER A 380 4.65 -3.76 -7.88
C SER A 380 3.26 -4.03 -8.48
N PRO A 381 2.31 -3.08 -8.45
CA PRO A 381 1.05 -3.23 -9.15
C PRO A 381 1.29 -3.25 -10.65
N ALA A 382 0.51 -4.04 -11.36
CA ALA A 382 0.49 -4.05 -12.80
C ALA A 382 -0.66 -3.17 -13.31
N GLY A 383 -0.32 -2.14 -14.09
CA GLY A 383 -1.30 -1.17 -14.64
C GLY A 383 -0.98 0.30 -14.38
N ASP A 384 0.14 0.58 -13.71
CA ASP A 384 0.58 1.95 -13.50
C ASP A 384 1.06 2.65 -14.79
N SER A 385 0.30 3.63 -15.24
CA SER A 385 0.62 4.52 -16.37
C SER A 385 1.87 5.39 -16.17
N ARG A 386 2.50 5.39 -14.99
CA ARG A 386 3.71 6.16 -14.68
C ARG A 386 4.97 5.62 -15.38
N GLY A 387 4.90 4.47 -16.06
CA GLY A 387 5.86 4.09 -17.11
C GLY A 387 7.34 4.10 -16.71
N ASN A 388 7.71 3.99 -15.43
CA ASN A 388 9.13 4.02 -15.01
C ASN A 388 9.41 3.48 -13.59
N PHE A 389 8.42 3.01 -12.83
CA PHE A 389 8.71 2.34 -11.55
C PHE A 389 9.06 0.88 -11.80
N ALA A 390 10.18 0.68 -12.49
CA ALA A 390 10.86 -0.60 -12.60
C ALA A 390 11.60 -0.94 -11.29
N ASP A 391 11.33 -0.28 -10.16
CA ASP A 391 11.84 -0.64 -8.82
C ASP A 391 11.00 -1.76 -8.19
N ALA A 392 10.71 -2.78 -8.99
CA ALA A 392 10.07 -3.98 -8.52
C ALA A 392 11.10 -4.78 -7.73
N THR A 393 10.87 -4.94 -6.42
CA THR A 393 11.72 -5.78 -5.60
C THR A 393 11.37 -7.23 -5.90
N VAL A 394 12.37 -8.01 -6.28
CA VAL A 394 12.26 -9.46 -6.37
C VAL A 394 11.89 -10.01 -4.99
N VAL A 395 10.95 -10.94 -4.94
CA VAL A 395 10.41 -11.55 -3.72
C VAL A 395 10.78 -13.03 -3.63
N ARG A 396 10.75 -13.77 -4.76
CA ARG A 396 11.05 -15.22 -4.86
C ARG A 396 11.60 -15.59 -6.23
N PHE A 397 12.43 -16.63 -6.31
CA PHE A 397 12.85 -17.22 -7.58
C PHE A 397 12.00 -18.43 -7.95
N PHE A 398 11.75 -18.62 -9.26
CA PHE A 398 11.06 -19.79 -9.77
C PHE A 398 12.04 -20.86 -10.27
N GLU A 399 11.58 -22.10 -10.23
CA GLU A 399 12.20 -23.21 -10.96
C GLU A 399 11.78 -23.14 -12.44
N ASN A 400 12.77 -23.12 -13.35
CA ASN A 400 12.54 -23.10 -14.80
C ASN A 400 13.13 -24.35 -15.44
N THR A 401 12.33 -25.31 -15.90
CA THR A 401 12.86 -26.50 -16.62
C THR A 401 12.78 -26.27 -18.14
N PRO A 402 13.90 -26.00 -18.84
CA PRO A 402 13.88 -25.76 -20.28
C PRO A 402 13.48 -27.02 -21.04
N THR A 403 12.63 -26.88 -22.06
CA THR A 403 12.34 -27.95 -23.02
C THR A 403 13.18 -27.80 -24.28
N ASP A 404 13.56 -26.57 -24.61
CA ASP A 404 14.49 -26.21 -25.67
C ASP A 404 15.17 -24.87 -25.33
N ALA A 405 15.82 -24.26 -26.32
CA ALA A 405 16.53 -22.99 -26.20
C ALA A 405 15.64 -21.79 -25.82
N LYS A 406 14.39 -21.80 -26.25
CA LYS A 406 13.46 -20.66 -26.26
C LYS A 406 12.15 -20.98 -25.54
N SER A 407 12.02 -22.19 -24.98
CA SER A 407 10.80 -22.71 -24.36
C SER A 407 11.10 -23.58 -23.13
N GLY A 408 10.15 -23.66 -22.21
CA GLY A 408 10.26 -24.48 -21.00
C GLY A 408 9.04 -24.44 -20.11
N THR A 409 9.15 -25.08 -18.95
CA THR A 409 8.13 -25.08 -17.90
C THR A 409 8.58 -24.31 -16.67
N ILE A 410 7.62 -23.69 -15.98
CA ILE A 410 7.85 -22.85 -14.80
C ILE A 410 7.10 -23.47 -13.62
N ARG A 411 7.77 -23.58 -12.48
CA ARG A 411 7.19 -24.05 -11.22
C ARG A 411 7.66 -23.18 -10.05
N GLY A 412 6.81 -23.06 -9.06
CA GLY A 412 7.11 -22.37 -7.81
C GLY A 412 6.12 -22.79 -6.74
N GLU A 413 6.62 -23.00 -5.53
CA GLU A 413 5.81 -23.20 -4.32
C GLU A 413 6.45 -22.38 -3.21
N PHE A 414 5.71 -21.38 -2.72
CA PHE A 414 6.23 -20.39 -1.77
C PHE A 414 5.30 -20.33 -0.55
N GLU A 415 5.88 -20.42 0.63
CA GLU A 415 5.15 -20.16 1.87
C GLU A 415 5.15 -18.64 2.07
N LEU A 416 3.96 -18.05 1.95
CA LEU A 416 3.81 -16.60 2.07
C LEU A 416 3.58 -16.20 3.52
N THR A 417 4.33 -15.19 3.96
CA THR A 417 4.00 -14.48 5.20
C THR A 417 2.64 -13.79 5.08
N PRO A 418 2.00 -13.41 6.20
CA PRO A 418 0.75 -12.64 6.15
C PRO A 418 0.87 -11.37 5.28
N ASP A 419 1.95 -10.60 5.40
CA ASP A 419 2.17 -9.39 4.58
C ASP A 419 2.30 -9.72 3.08
N GLU A 420 2.93 -10.84 2.74
CA GLU A 420 3.03 -11.33 1.36
C GLU A 420 1.67 -11.78 0.82
N GLN A 421 0.83 -12.40 1.65
CA GLN A 421 -0.55 -12.74 1.27
C GLN A 421 -1.38 -11.49 1.03
N ALA A 422 -1.28 -10.49 1.91
CA ALA A 422 -1.96 -9.20 1.73
C ALA A 422 -1.54 -8.53 0.42
N ALA A 423 -0.24 -8.46 0.15
CA ALA A 423 0.29 -7.89 -1.08
C ALA A 423 -0.13 -8.65 -2.35
N LEU A 424 -0.12 -9.99 -2.30
CA LEU A 424 -0.60 -10.82 -3.40
C LEU A 424 -2.06 -10.51 -3.72
N LEU A 425 -2.92 -10.48 -2.70
CA LEU A 425 -4.36 -10.27 -2.87
C LEU A 425 -4.71 -8.82 -3.22
N ALA A 426 -3.86 -7.87 -2.85
CA ALA A 426 -3.95 -6.46 -3.25
C ALA A 426 -3.61 -6.17 -4.72
N GLY A 427 -3.30 -7.17 -5.56
CA GLY A 427 -2.92 -6.87 -6.94
C GLY A 427 -1.45 -6.47 -7.12
N THR A 428 -0.63 -6.48 -6.06
CA THR A 428 0.71 -5.87 -6.07
C THR A 428 1.84 -6.84 -6.41
N MET A 429 1.52 -8.06 -6.82
CA MET A 429 2.53 -9.05 -7.24
C MET A 429 2.37 -9.45 -8.71
N TYR A 430 3.51 -9.61 -9.39
CA TYR A 430 3.56 -10.10 -10.76
C TYR A 430 4.79 -11.00 -10.97
N VAL A 431 4.74 -11.88 -11.96
CA VAL A 431 5.87 -12.72 -12.35
C VAL A 431 6.55 -12.11 -13.56
N ASN A 432 7.87 -12.13 -13.56
CA ASN A 432 8.67 -11.66 -14.67
C ASN A 432 9.63 -12.76 -15.13
N ILE A 433 9.80 -12.89 -16.44
CA ILE A 433 10.69 -13.83 -17.11
C ILE A 433 11.66 -13.00 -17.96
N HIS A 434 12.94 -13.00 -17.59
CA HIS A 434 14.00 -12.36 -18.35
C HIS A 434 14.79 -13.38 -19.16
N THR A 435 14.82 -13.19 -20.48
CA THR A 435 15.68 -13.95 -21.38
C THR A 435 16.78 -13.08 -21.98
N ASN A 436 18.04 -13.39 -21.64
CA ASN A 436 19.19 -12.52 -21.92
C ASN A 436 20.39 -13.25 -22.55
N ILE A 437 20.26 -14.55 -22.83
CA ILE A 437 21.31 -15.32 -23.49
C ILE A 437 20.88 -15.59 -24.94
N ASP A 438 21.72 -15.15 -25.87
CA ASP A 438 21.54 -15.30 -27.31
C ASP A 438 22.11 -16.64 -27.81
N GLY A 439 21.53 -17.76 -27.38
CA GLY A 439 22.15 -19.06 -27.66
C GLY A 439 21.94 -19.58 -29.09
N ASP A 440 21.01 -19.02 -29.86
CA ASP A 440 20.92 -19.25 -31.31
C ASP A 440 21.62 -18.16 -32.15
N LYS A 441 22.15 -17.12 -31.50
CA LYS A 441 23.01 -16.07 -32.09
C LYS A 441 22.30 -15.23 -33.15
N ASP A 442 20.99 -15.05 -33.03
CA ASP A 442 20.20 -14.22 -33.93
C ASP A 442 20.29 -12.72 -33.59
N GLY A 443 20.89 -12.39 -32.44
CA GLY A 443 21.11 -11.02 -31.97
C GLY A 443 19.89 -10.36 -31.34
N ARG A 444 18.80 -11.10 -31.11
CA ARG A 444 17.54 -10.57 -30.58
C ARG A 444 17.42 -10.70 -29.06
N ALA A 445 18.15 -11.66 -28.45
CA ALA A 445 18.14 -11.83 -27.01
C ALA A 445 18.78 -10.65 -26.26
N GLY A 446 18.23 -10.33 -25.09
CA GLY A 446 18.80 -9.36 -24.17
C GLY A 446 17.72 -8.57 -23.43
N PHE A 447 18.12 -7.92 -22.35
CA PHE A 447 17.22 -7.02 -21.63
C PHE A 447 17.17 -5.64 -22.32
N PRO A 448 15.98 -5.05 -22.58
CA PRO A 448 14.62 -5.50 -22.22
C PRO A 448 13.86 -6.28 -23.31
N THR A 449 14.46 -6.58 -24.47
CA THR A 449 13.76 -7.18 -25.63
C THR A 449 13.26 -8.61 -25.37
N GLY A 450 13.93 -9.38 -24.52
CA GLY A 450 13.58 -10.76 -24.15
C GLY A 450 12.76 -10.90 -22.86
N GLU A 451 12.08 -9.84 -22.42
CA GLU A 451 11.32 -9.83 -21.18
C GLU A 451 9.85 -10.24 -21.41
N ASN A 452 9.27 -10.97 -20.44
CA ASN A 452 7.84 -11.26 -20.40
C ASN A 452 7.29 -11.16 -18.98
N ARG A 453 6.21 -10.40 -18.80
CA ARG A 453 5.61 -10.12 -17.49
C ARG A 453 4.17 -10.61 -17.42
N LEU A 454 3.88 -11.40 -16.40
CA LEU A 454 2.57 -11.97 -16.11
C LEU A 454 1.99 -11.36 -14.83
N ASN A 455 0.90 -10.61 -14.95
CA ASN A 455 0.14 -10.15 -13.78
C ASN A 455 -0.76 -11.29 -13.28
N LEU A 456 -0.69 -11.58 -11.98
CA LEU A 456 -1.47 -12.65 -11.34
C LEU A 456 -2.94 -12.26 -11.09
N ASN A 457 -3.25 -10.96 -11.10
CA ASN A 457 -4.54 -10.42 -10.65
C ASN A 457 -5.36 -9.70 -11.74
N ARG A 458 -4.85 -9.53 -12.97
CA ARG A 458 -5.56 -8.75 -14.01
C ARG A 458 -6.78 -9.45 -14.63
N ASP A 459 -7.06 -10.69 -14.23
CA ASP A 459 -8.21 -11.45 -14.69
C ASP A 459 -9.10 -11.95 -13.53
N VAL A 460 -8.95 -11.47 -12.30
CA VAL A 460 -9.82 -11.87 -11.18
C VAL A 460 -11.08 -10.99 -11.20
N VAL A 461 -12.23 -11.58 -11.54
CA VAL A 461 -13.58 -11.01 -11.32
C VAL A 461 -14.37 -11.96 -10.44
#